data_AF-A0A2B4FNF5-F1
#
_entry.id   AF-A0A2B4FNF5-F1
#
_cell.length_a   1.000
_cell.length_b   1.000
_cell.length_c   1.000
_cell.angle_alpha   90.00
_cell.angle_beta   90.00
_cell.angle_gamma   90.00
#
_symmetry.space_group_name_H-M   'P 1'
#
loop_
_entity.id
_entity.type
_entity.pdbx_description
1 polymer ?
#
loop_
_entity_poly.entity_id
_entity_poly.type
_entity_poly.pdbx_seq_one_letter_code
_entity_poly.pdbx_strand_id
1 'polypeptide(L)'
;TVTAIGDSVMIDITPYLKNTFPDIRIDAQIGRQLSKAIPVVEQLKNEGNLGNHVIIGLGTNGAFTTEQLVSLIKLIGNERKIIFINTRVPRPWESIVNERLKVTVTKYPNVTLVDWYAASAGKKDYFAPDGVHLTNVGAEAYAVLVAKAVNQ
;
A
#
# COMPACT_ATOMS: atom_id res chain seq x y z
N THR A 1 -3.30 -9.41 13.66
CA THR A 1 -3.29 -9.95 12.29
C THR A 1 -3.08 -8.82 11.30
N VAL A 2 -2.50 -9.13 10.14
CA VAL A 2 -2.14 -8.15 9.11
C VAL A 2 -2.75 -8.59 7.77
N THR A 3 -3.35 -7.65 7.04
CA THR A 3 -3.82 -7.84 5.67
C THR A 3 -3.16 -6.81 4.78
N ALA A 4 -2.50 -7.24 3.69
CA ALA A 4 -1.95 -6.35 2.68
C ALA A 4 -2.75 -6.48 1.38
N ILE A 5 -3.16 -5.34 0.83
CA ILE A 5 -3.86 -5.24 -0.45
C ILE A 5 -3.04 -4.33 -1.34
N GLY A 6 -2.68 -4.79 -2.54
CA GLY A 6 -1.83 -3.98 -3.41
C GLY A 6 -1.79 -4.39 -4.86
N ASP A 7 -0.91 -3.73 -5.60
CA ASP A 7 -0.64 -3.99 -7.01
C ASP A 7 0.65 -4.80 -7.21
N SER A 8 1.28 -4.72 -8.40
CA SER A 8 2.50 -5.48 -8.70
C SER A 8 3.66 -5.15 -7.77
N VAL A 9 3.75 -3.92 -7.25
CA VAL A 9 4.83 -3.56 -6.31
C VAL A 9 4.63 -4.26 -4.96
N MET A 10 3.39 -4.52 -4.56
CA MET A 10 3.09 -5.34 -3.37
C MET A 10 3.46 -6.82 -3.59
N ILE A 11 3.36 -7.31 -4.84
CA ILE A 11 3.82 -8.66 -5.20
C ILE A 11 5.34 -8.75 -5.00
N ASP A 12 6.11 -7.77 -5.46
CA ASP A 12 7.59 -7.76 -5.33
C ASP A 12 8.04 -7.90 -3.87
N ILE A 13 7.32 -7.28 -2.92
CA ILE A 13 7.69 -7.29 -1.49
C ILE A 13 7.09 -8.45 -0.70
N THR A 14 6.22 -9.26 -1.31
CA THR A 14 5.47 -10.33 -0.64
C THR A 14 6.35 -11.31 0.15
N PRO A 15 7.49 -11.80 -0.39
CA PRO A 15 8.36 -12.71 0.37
C PRO A 15 8.89 -12.09 1.67
N TYR A 16 9.29 -10.81 1.62
CA TYR A 16 9.85 -10.09 2.76
C TYR A 16 8.79 -9.75 3.82
N LEU A 17 7.56 -9.43 3.38
CA LEU A 17 6.43 -9.25 4.29
C LEU A 17 6.07 -10.56 4.99
N LYS A 18 6.07 -11.70 4.29
CA LYS A 18 5.80 -13.02 4.90
C LYS A 18 6.88 -13.44 5.89
N ASN A 19 8.15 -13.10 5.63
CA ASN A 19 9.22 -13.35 6.59
C ASN A 19 9.03 -12.55 7.89
N THR A 20 8.48 -11.34 7.80
CA THR A 20 8.26 -10.45 8.95
C THR A 20 6.95 -10.77 9.68
N PHE A 21 5.90 -11.11 8.93
CA PHE A 21 4.57 -11.40 9.43
C PHE A 21 4.13 -12.75 8.84
N PRO A 22 4.49 -13.89 9.44
CA PRO A 22 4.21 -15.22 8.86
C PRO A 22 2.73 -15.46 8.51
N ASP A 23 1.82 -14.91 9.31
CA ASP A 23 0.37 -15.05 9.14
C ASP A 23 -0.28 -13.90 8.33
N ILE A 24 0.53 -13.09 7.63
CA ILE A 24 0.00 -12.00 6.80
C ILE A 24 -0.86 -12.55 5.66
N ARG A 25 -2.07 -12.02 5.54
CA ARG A 25 -2.90 -12.23 4.36
C ARG A 25 -2.50 -11.22 3.28
N ILE A 26 -2.07 -11.69 2.11
CA ILE A 26 -1.69 -10.82 1.00
C ILE A 26 -2.64 -11.04 -0.16
N ASP A 27 -3.29 -9.97 -0.57
CA ASP A 27 -4.14 -9.90 -1.76
C ASP A 27 -3.54 -8.84 -2.70
N ALA A 28 -2.65 -9.26 -3.60
CA ALA A 28 -1.98 -8.37 -4.55
C ALA A 28 -2.17 -8.87 -5.98
N GLN A 29 -2.42 -7.95 -6.92
CA GLN A 29 -2.69 -8.29 -8.33
C GLN A 29 -2.02 -7.30 -9.27
N ILE A 30 -1.40 -7.81 -10.34
CA ILE A 30 -0.81 -7.00 -11.41
C ILE A 30 -1.90 -6.08 -12.00
N GLY A 31 -1.56 -4.81 -12.19
CA GLY A 31 -2.48 -3.82 -12.79
C GLY A 31 -3.61 -3.37 -11.88
N ARG A 32 -3.68 -3.81 -10.61
CA ARG A 32 -4.76 -3.41 -9.71
C ARG A 32 -4.77 -1.90 -9.48
N GLN A 33 -5.97 -1.33 -9.55
CA GLN A 33 -6.25 0.06 -9.17
C GLN A 33 -7.01 0.11 -7.84
N LEU A 34 -6.96 1.25 -7.14
CA LEU A 34 -7.62 1.44 -5.84
C LEU A 34 -9.13 1.16 -5.88
N SER A 35 -9.80 1.51 -6.97
CA SER A 35 -11.24 1.23 -7.16
C SER A 35 -11.57 -0.27 -7.05
N LYS A 36 -10.63 -1.15 -7.40
CA LYS A 36 -10.79 -2.61 -7.30
C LYS A 36 -10.48 -3.16 -5.91
N ALA A 37 -9.90 -2.37 -5.01
CA ALA A 37 -9.66 -2.78 -3.63
C ALA A 37 -10.92 -2.71 -2.76
N ILE A 38 -11.88 -1.85 -3.09
CA ILE A 38 -13.14 -1.70 -2.36
C ILE A 38 -13.89 -3.04 -2.24
N PRO A 39 -14.23 -3.76 -3.33
CA PRO A 39 -14.91 -5.06 -3.21
C PRO A 39 -14.06 -6.13 -2.50
N VAL A 40 -12.73 -6.06 -2.61
CA VAL A 40 -11.82 -6.99 -1.88
C VAL A 40 -11.93 -6.76 -0.37
N VAL A 41 -11.86 -5.51 0.08
CA VAL A 41 -12.00 -5.18 1.50
C VAL A 41 -13.39 -5.57 2.03
N GLU A 42 -14.45 -5.30 1.26
CA GLU A 42 -15.82 -5.66 1.63
C GLU A 42 -15.96 -7.17 1.83
N GLN A 43 -15.48 -7.97 0.89
CA GLN A 43 -15.48 -9.42 1.00
C GLN A 43 -14.71 -9.89 2.24
N LEU A 44 -13.47 -9.42 2.43
CA LEU A 44 -12.65 -9.83 3.58
C LEU A 44 -13.28 -9.43 4.91
N LYS A 45 -13.93 -8.27 4.97
CA LYS A 45 -14.63 -7.80 6.18
C LYS A 45 -15.83 -8.69 6.48
N ASN A 46 -16.64 -9.03 5.48
CA ASN A 46 -17.82 -9.87 5.62
C ASN A 46 -17.48 -11.32 6.02
N GLU A 47 -16.35 -11.83 5.55
CA GLU A 47 -15.85 -13.16 5.92
C GLU A 47 -15.14 -13.20 7.28
N GLY A 48 -14.98 -12.06 7.97
CA GLY A 48 -14.21 -11.97 9.22
C GLY A 48 -12.70 -12.11 9.03
N ASN A 49 -12.21 -12.00 7.79
CA ASN A 49 -10.83 -12.23 7.39
C ASN A 49 -10.00 -10.93 7.27
N LEU A 50 -10.60 -9.74 7.41
CA LEU A 50 -9.90 -8.46 7.36
C LEU A 50 -9.16 -8.19 8.68
N GLY A 51 -7.83 -8.21 8.64
CA GLY A 51 -6.96 -8.09 9.80
C GLY A 51 -7.02 -6.73 10.51
N ASN A 52 -6.41 -6.67 11.70
CA ASN A 52 -6.39 -5.45 12.53
C ASN A 52 -5.49 -4.34 11.95
N HIS A 53 -4.48 -4.72 11.17
CA HIS A 53 -3.64 -3.81 10.39
C HIS A 53 -3.90 -4.05 8.91
N VAL A 54 -4.32 -3.02 8.18
CA VAL A 54 -4.64 -3.09 6.75
C VAL A 54 -3.67 -2.21 5.98
N ILE A 55 -2.78 -2.85 5.21
CA ILE A 55 -1.78 -2.20 4.37
C ILE A 55 -2.36 -2.05 2.96
N ILE A 56 -2.33 -0.83 2.41
CA ILE A 56 -2.78 -0.53 1.05
C ILE A 56 -1.62 0.06 0.24
N GLY A 57 -1.11 -0.71 -0.71
CA GLY A 57 -0.09 -0.27 -1.67
C GLY A 57 -0.67 -0.19 -3.08
N LEU A 58 -1.38 0.90 -3.38
CA LEU A 58 -2.08 1.11 -4.65
C LEU A 58 -1.89 2.53 -5.16
N GLY A 59 -1.75 2.67 -6.47
CA GLY A 59 -1.57 3.97 -7.15
C GLY A 59 -0.53 3.92 -8.26
N THR A 60 0.26 2.86 -8.34
CA THR A 60 1.24 2.63 -9.41
C THR A 60 0.56 2.57 -10.77
N ASN A 61 -0.59 1.87 -10.85
CA ASN A 61 -1.31 1.59 -12.09
C ASN A 61 -2.39 2.63 -12.46
N GLY A 62 -2.48 3.75 -11.74
CA GLY A 62 -3.40 4.83 -12.09
C GLY A 62 -3.83 5.68 -10.89
N ALA A 63 -4.29 6.89 -11.20
CA ALA A 63 -4.91 7.76 -10.21
C ALA A 63 -6.24 7.19 -9.70
N PHE A 64 -6.63 7.63 -8.51
CA PHE A 64 -7.93 7.37 -7.89
C PHE A 64 -8.48 8.65 -7.29
N THR A 65 -9.79 8.78 -7.15
CA THR A 65 -10.40 10.01 -6.62
C THR A 65 -10.32 10.08 -5.09
N THR A 66 -10.56 11.27 -4.53
CA THR A 66 -10.63 11.45 -3.07
C THR A 66 -11.79 10.65 -2.48
N GLU A 67 -12.90 10.56 -3.20
CA GLU A 67 -14.09 9.79 -2.82
C GLU A 67 -13.79 8.30 -2.75
N GLN A 68 -13.01 7.76 -3.69
CA GLN A 68 -12.59 6.36 -3.65
C GLN A 68 -11.69 6.08 -2.44
N LEU A 69 -10.71 6.96 -2.16
CA LEU A 69 -9.83 6.82 -1.01
C LEU A 69 -10.61 6.91 0.32
N VAL A 70 -11.49 7.89 0.46
CA VAL A 70 -12.35 8.06 1.65
C VAL A 70 -13.30 6.87 1.82
N SER A 71 -13.91 6.38 0.73
CA SER A 71 -14.79 5.21 0.79
C SER A 71 -14.05 3.98 1.28
N LEU A 72 -12.82 3.75 0.81
CA LEU A 72 -11.97 2.66 1.27
C LEU A 72 -11.63 2.78 2.76
N ILE A 73 -11.23 3.97 3.22
CA ILE A 73 -10.94 4.23 4.64
C ILE A 73 -12.16 3.93 5.52
N LYS A 74 -13.34 4.44 5.14
CA LYS A 74 -14.59 4.21 5.87
C LYS A 74 -15.00 2.74 5.87
N LEU A 75 -14.81 2.04 4.76
CA LEU A 75 -15.14 0.62 4.64
C LEU A 75 -14.26 -0.24 5.56
N ILE A 76 -12.96 0.05 5.62
CA ILE A 76 -12.02 -0.64 6.53
C ILE A 76 -12.43 -0.41 8.00
N GLY A 77 -12.83 0.82 8.33
CA GLY A 77 -13.35 1.20 9.64
C GLY A 77 -12.28 1.75 10.59
N ASN A 78 -12.73 2.40 11.66
CA ASN A 78 -11.88 3.07 12.65
C ASN A 78 -11.30 2.12 13.71
N GLU A 79 -11.83 0.90 13.80
CA GLU A 79 -11.37 -0.16 14.68
C GLU A 79 -10.05 -0.81 14.23
N ARG A 80 -9.63 -0.54 12.98
CA ARG A 80 -8.38 -1.05 12.38
C ARG A 80 -7.37 0.06 12.20
N LYS A 81 -6.09 -0.31 12.24
CA LYS A 81 -4.98 0.55 11.80
C LYS A 81 -4.83 0.41 10.29
N ILE A 82 -4.78 1.55 9.59
CA ILE A 82 -4.71 1.58 8.13
C ILE A 82 -3.37 2.18 7.73
N ILE A 83 -2.62 1.47 6.90
CA ILE A 83 -1.30 1.89 6.44
C ILE A 83 -1.39 2.08 4.93
N PHE A 84 -1.40 3.32 4.45
CA PHE A 84 -1.23 3.60 3.03
C PHE A 84 0.24 3.76 2.69
N ILE A 85 0.63 3.32 1.51
CA ILE A 85 1.97 3.56 0.97
C ILE A 85 1.84 4.40 -0.30
N ASN A 86 2.58 5.51 -0.37
CA ASN A 86 2.60 6.34 -1.58
C ASN A 86 3.48 5.68 -2.68
N THR A 87 3.37 6.16 -3.92
CA THR A 87 3.97 5.49 -5.08
C THR A 87 5.19 6.25 -5.61
N ARG A 88 6.13 5.51 -6.20
CA ARG A 88 7.17 6.05 -7.09
C ARG A 88 7.01 5.35 -8.44
N VAL A 89 6.59 6.09 -9.45
CA VAL A 89 6.29 5.58 -10.79
C VAL A 89 6.54 6.72 -11.79
N PRO A 90 7.29 6.50 -12.90
CA PRO A 90 7.58 7.54 -13.89
C PRO A 90 6.35 7.77 -14.79
N ARG A 91 5.27 8.28 -14.21
CA ARG A 91 3.98 8.53 -14.86
C ARG A 91 3.36 9.84 -14.37
N PRO A 92 2.59 10.55 -15.20
CA PRO A 92 2.04 11.87 -14.84
C PRO A 92 1.13 11.88 -13.60
N TRP A 93 0.54 10.74 -13.24
CA TRP A 93 -0.36 10.65 -12.09
C TRP A 93 0.35 10.43 -10.74
N GLU A 94 1.67 10.22 -10.71
CA GLU A 94 2.42 9.98 -9.46
C GLU A 94 2.17 11.11 -8.44
N SER A 95 2.37 12.36 -8.86
CA SER A 95 2.16 13.53 -8.00
C SER A 95 0.71 13.64 -7.52
N ILE A 96 -0.25 13.36 -8.40
CA ILE A 96 -1.68 13.38 -8.11
C ILE A 96 -2.03 12.34 -7.03
N VAL A 97 -1.50 11.12 -7.14
CA VAL A 97 -1.70 10.05 -6.15
C VAL A 97 -1.06 10.42 -4.82
N ASN A 98 0.21 10.83 -4.83
CA ASN A 98 0.98 11.10 -3.62
C ASN A 98 0.41 12.28 -2.83
N GLU A 99 0.02 13.36 -3.51
CA GLU A 99 -0.61 14.52 -2.88
C GLU A 99 -1.98 14.15 -2.28
N ARG A 100 -2.79 13.37 -3.02
CA ARG A 100 -4.09 12.92 -2.52
C ARG A 100 -3.98 12.07 -1.27
N LEU A 101 -3.04 11.13 -1.24
CA LEU A 101 -2.74 10.35 -0.03
C LEU A 101 -2.32 11.27 1.11
N LYS A 102 -1.31 12.12 0.89
CA LYS A 102 -0.78 13.05 1.90
C LYS A 102 -1.87 13.92 2.52
N VAL A 103 -2.76 14.50 1.72
CA VAL A 103 -3.82 15.40 2.21
C VAL A 103 -4.97 14.63 2.88
N THR A 104 -5.32 13.44 2.38
CA THR A 104 -6.52 12.75 2.87
C THR A 104 -6.27 12.01 4.17
N VAL A 105 -5.13 11.34 4.29
CA VAL A 105 -4.81 10.48 5.45
C VAL A 105 -4.69 11.27 6.75
N THR A 106 -4.26 12.54 6.71
CA THR A 106 -4.13 13.42 7.90
C THR A 106 -5.46 13.69 8.61
N LYS A 107 -6.59 13.41 7.95
CA LYS A 107 -7.93 13.58 8.52
C LYS A 107 -8.36 12.39 9.39
N TYR A 108 -7.57 11.32 9.44
CA TYR A 108 -7.94 10.07 10.10
C TYR A 108 -6.83 9.61 11.08
N PRO A 109 -7.09 9.61 12.40
CA PRO A 109 -6.05 9.30 13.39
C PRO A 109 -5.61 7.83 13.40
N ASN A 110 -6.41 6.93 12.83
CA ASN A 110 -6.07 5.51 12.67
C ASN A 110 -5.36 5.20 11.35
N VAL A 111 -5.02 6.22 10.55
CA VAL A 111 -4.38 6.07 9.25
C VAL A 111 -2.94 6.61 9.29
N THR A 112 -2.01 5.81 8.81
CA THR A 112 -0.59 6.15 8.68
C THR A 112 -0.19 6.15 7.21
N LEU A 113 0.59 7.13 6.78
CA LEU A 113 1.19 7.17 5.46
C LEU A 113 2.66 6.76 5.52
N VAL A 114 3.01 5.70 4.81
CA VAL A 114 4.39 5.30 4.55
C VAL A 114 4.89 6.02 3.29
N ASP A 115 5.93 6.85 3.46
CA ASP A 115 6.50 7.65 2.39
C ASP A 115 7.61 6.90 1.64
N TRP A 116 7.20 5.90 0.84
CA TRP A 116 8.09 5.19 -0.06
C TRP A 116 8.71 6.12 -1.12
N TYR A 117 7.95 7.10 -1.59
CA TYR A 117 8.42 8.07 -2.58
C TYR A 117 9.70 8.78 -2.10
N ALA A 118 9.69 9.35 -0.90
CA ALA A 118 10.88 9.99 -0.32
C ALA A 118 11.97 8.96 0.02
N ALA A 119 11.61 7.83 0.63
CA ALA A 119 12.55 6.80 1.06
C ALA A 119 13.36 6.17 -0.10
N SER A 120 12.77 6.13 -1.30
CA SER A 120 13.39 5.57 -2.50
C SER A 120 14.09 6.61 -3.39
N ALA A 121 14.04 7.89 -3.03
CA ALA A 121 14.67 8.95 -3.81
C ALA A 121 16.19 8.73 -3.95
N GLY A 122 16.68 8.77 -5.19
CA GLY A 122 18.11 8.57 -5.50
C GLY A 122 18.60 7.12 -5.40
N LYS A 123 17.75 6.16 -5.03
CA LYS A 123 18.10 4.74 -4.86
C LYS A 123 17.91 3.98 -6.16
N LYS A 124 18.77 4.24 -7.15
CA LYS A 124 18.67 3.63 -8.48
C LYS A 124 18.72 2.10 -8.44
N ASP A 125 19.46 1.53 -7.50
CA ASP A 125 19.61 0.10 -7.24
C ASP A 125 18.35 -0.57 -6.70
N TYR A 126 17.36 0.21 -6.24
CA TYR A 126 16.08 -0.35 -5.78
C TYR A 126 15.15 -0.74 -6.92
N PHE A 127 15.36 -0.21 -8.12
CA PHE A 127 14.42 -0.32 -9.23
C PHE A 127 15.00 -1.15 -10.38
N ALA A 128 14.14 -1.96 -10.99
CA ALA A 128 14.37 -2.51 -12.31
C ALA A 128 14.47 -1.39 -13.36
N PRO A 129 14.92 -1.69 -14.60
CA PRO A 129 15.09 -0.68 -15.65
C PRO A 129 13.83 0.13 -16.01
N ASP A 130 12.64 -0.39 -15.69
CA ASP A 130 11.37 0.31 -15.91
C ASP A 130 11.09 1.44 -14.90
N GLY A 131 11.88 1.52 -13.83
CA GLY A 131 11.74 2.52 -12.77
C GLY A 131 10.52 2.30 -11.86
N VAL A 132 9.92 1.10 -11.88
CA VAL A 132 8.69 0.76 -11.14
C VAL A 132 8.89 -0.50 -10.30
N HIS A 133 9.21 -1.61 -10.94
CA HIS A 133 9.37 -2.89 -10.24
C HIS A 133 10.66 -2.90 -9.43
N LEU A 134 10.65 -3.64 -8.32
CA LEU A 134 11.74 -3.61 -7.36
C LEU A 134 12.77 -4.70 -7.64
N THR A 135 14.04 -4.36 -7.45
CA THR A 135 15.08 -5.37 -7.24
C THR A 135 14.90 -6.02 -5.87
N ASN A 136 15.63 -7.10 -5.58
CA ASN A 136 15.61 -7.70 -4.23
C ASN A 136 15.97 -6.68 -3.13
N VAL A 137 16.96 -5.81 -3.40
CA VAL A 137 17.38 -4.76 -2.46
C VAL A 137 16.26 -3.74 -2.25
N GLY A 138 15.60 -3.30 -3.33
CA GLY A 138 14.48 -2.38 -3.23
C GLY A 138 13.27 -2.98 -2.52
N ALA A 139 12.97 -4.25 -2.80
CA ALA A 139 11.86 -4.97 -2.21
C ALA A 139 12.03 -5.20 -0.71
N GLU A 140 13.25 -5.56 -0.27
CA GLU A 140 13.60 -5.66 1.14
C GLU A 140 13.49 -4.30 1.84
N ALA A 141 14.05 -3.24 1.26
CA ALA A 141 13.98 -1.90 1.83
C ALA A 141 12.54 -1.39 1.97
N TYR A 142 11.71 -1.63 0.95
CA TYR A 142 10.28 -1.31 0.98
C TYR A 142 9.58 -2.09 2.10
N ALA A 143 9.76 -3.40 2.17
CA ALA A 143 9.12 -4.24 3.19
C ALA A 143 9.52 -3.82 4.61
N VAL A 144 10.79 -3.51 4.86
CA VAL A 144 11.28 -2.99 6.15
C VAL A 144 10.59 -1.68 6.52
N LEU A 145 10.43 -0.77 5.56
CA LEU A 145 9.76 0.50 5.78
C LEU A 145 8.29 0.31 6.17
N VAL A 146 7.58 -0.60 5.49
CA VAL A 146 6.18 -0.94 5.80
C VAL A 146 6.06 -1.61 7.16
N ALA A 147 6.93 -2.59 7.45
CA ALA A 147 6.91 -3.32 8.71
C ALA A 147 7.10 -2.41 9.92
N LYS A 148 7.95 -1.38 9.80
CA LYS A 148 8.11 -0.36 10.85
C LYS A 148 6.80 0.35 11.17
N ALA A 149 5.97 0.66 10.17
CA ALA A 149 4.68 1.32 10.37
C ALA A 149 3.62 0.38 10.98
N VAL A 150 3.70 -0.92 10.69
CA VAL A 150 2.79 -1.92 11.28
C VAL A 150 3.10 -2.19 12.76
N ASN A 151 4.36 -2.08 13.17
CA ASN A 151 4.82 -2.36 14.53
C ASN A 151 4.77 -1.14 15.49
N GLN A 152 4.22 -0.01 15.04
CA GLN A 152 4.00 1.20 15.86
C GLN A 152 2.65 1.14 16.60
#